data_AF-A0A7X3WJW9-F1
#
_entry.id   AF-A0A7X3WJW9-F1
#
_cell.length_a   1.000
_cell.length_b   1.000
_cell.length_c   1.000
_cell.angle_alpha   90.00
_cell.angle_beta   90.00
_cell.angle_gamma   90.00
#
_symmetry.space_group_name_H-M   'P 1'
#
loop_
_entity.id
_entity.type
_entity.pdbx_description
1 polymer ?
#
loop_
_entity_poly.entity_id
_entity_poly.type
_entity_poly.pdbx_seq_one_letter_code
_entity_poly.pdbx_strand_id
1 'polypeptide(L)'
;MYRSLALPNINNKAYTLKRKLLYGLAFLIFAACLTMGCEEGDSSRFTTELLEALDEGFIDPNQTITVTLQEKNGSGITGTAVFKEYVSSDRESTGSTKIRNFDVEIQNAGPNRKYAAYIYTGTSCDTPGNIWDVEGAETVPFTTDENGVGYRSNLVDLTFDTNSDTDINGKVLVIHEQVGSGDLADGTQVSCGIITASE
;
A
#
# COMPACT_ATOMS: atom_id res chain seq x y z
N MET A 1 -26.03 13.67 -38.99
CA MET A 1 -25.42 13.72 -37.64
C MET A 1 -24.79 12.36 -37.37
N TYR A 2 -23.54 12.37 -36.90
CA TYR A 2 -22.58 11.27 -37.01
C TYR A 2 -22.97 10.01 -36.22
N ARG A 3 -22.72 8.86 -36.87
CA ARG A 3 -22.81 7.51 -36.29
C ARG A 3 -21.79 7.35 -35.17
N SER A 4 -22.26 6.91 -34.01
CA SER A 4 -21.41 6.35 -32.96
C SER A 4 -20.72 5.10 -33.50
N LEU A 5 -19.39 5.17 -33.65
CA LEU A 5 -18.56 4.00 -33.87
C LEU A 5 -18.28 3.40 -32.49
N ALA A 6 -18.99 2.33 -32.16
CA ALA A 6 -18.62 1.45 -31.07
C ALA A 6 -17.21 0.91 -31.32
N LEU A 7 -16.24 1.29 -30.48
CA LEU A 7 -14.95 0.62 -30.39
C LEU A 7 -15.20 -0.78 -29.81
N PRO A 8 -14.96 -1.87 -30.55
CA PRO A 8 -15.12 -3.20 -30.00
C PRO A 8 -13.88 -3.55 -29.17
N ASN A 9 -14.07 -3.78 -27.87
CA ASN A 9 -13.54 -4.95 -27.17
C ASN A 9 -12.06 -5.38 -27.44
N ILE A 10 -11.13 -4.43 -27.56
CA ILE A 10 -9.68 -4.71 -27.71
C ILE A 10 -9.04 -5.06 -26.36
N ASN A 11 -9.56 -4.49 -25.26
CA ASN A 11 -9.03 -4.76 -23.92
C ASN A 11 -9.16 -6.25 -23.56
N ASN A 12 -10.33 -6.89 -23.72
CA ASN A 12 -10.45 -8.30 -23.30
C ASN A 12 -9.50 -9.28 -24.03
N LYS A 13 -9.15 -9.04 -25.30
CA LYS A 13 -8.25 -9.94 -26.04
C LYS A 13 -6.78 -9.77 -25.63
N ALA A 14 -6.32 -8.55 -25.38
CA ALA A 14 -4.96 -8.30 -24.89
C ALA A 14 -4.77 -8.89 -23.47
N TYR A 15 -5.78 -8.79 -22.62
CA TYR A 15 -5.80 -9.36 -21.27
C TYR A 15 -5.78 -10.89 -21.31
N THR A 16 -6.54 -11.51 -22.23
CA THR A 16 -6.58 -12.98 -22.37
C THR A 16 -5.26 -13.56 -22.87
N LEU A 17 -4.57 -12.86 -23.79
CA LEU A 17 -3.31 -13.33 -24.37
C LEU A 17 -2.15 -13.26 -23.36
N LYS A 18 -2.07 -12.16 -22.58
CA LYS A 18 -1.05 -11.98 -21.54
C LYS A 18 -1.23 -12.97 -20.39
N ARG A 19 -2.47 -13.23 -19.97
CA ARG A 19 -2.80 -14.20 -18.91
C ARG A 19 -2.38 -15.63 -19.26
N LYS A 20 -2.52 -16.05 -20.53
CA LYS A 20 -2.04 -17.35 -21.01
C LYS A 20 -0.51 -17.46 -20.99
N LEU A 21 0.20 -16.37 -21.29
CA LEU A 21 1.66 -16.32 -21.25
C LEU A 21 2.18 -16.43 -19.80
N LEU A 22 1.51 -15.75 -18.86
CA LEU A 22 1.83 -15.76 -17.43
C LEU A 22 1.58 -17.11 -16.77
N TYR A 23 0.44 -17.76 -17.04
CA TYR A 23 0.21 -19.13 -16.57
C TYR A 23 1.22 -20.12 -17.15
N GLY A 24 1.65 -19.90 -18.41
CA GLY A 24 2.73 -20.68 -19.02
C GLY A 24 4.07 -20.50 -18.31
N LEU A 25 4.39 -19.27 -17.86
CA LEU A 25 5.62 -18.98 -17.13
C LEU A 25 5.59 -19.55 -15.71
N ALA A 26 4.48 -19.38 -14.99
CA ALA A 26 4.30 -19.95 -13.65
C ALA A 26 4.36 -21.49 -13.68
N PHE A 27 3.78 -22.12 -14.71
CA PHE A 27 3.88 -23.56 -14.91
C PHE A 27 5.32 -24.02 -15.20
N LEU A 28 6.11 -23.23 -15.95
CA LEU A 28 7.53 -23.52 -16.20
C LEU A 28 8.38 -23.43 -14.93
N ILE A 29 8.11 -22.44 -14.06
CA ILE A 29 8.79 -22.29 -12.77
C ILE A 29 8.42 -23.45 -11.84
N PHE A 30 7.14 -23.84 -11.79
CA PHE A 30 6.66 -24.98 -11.02
C PHE A 30 7.27 -26.30 -11.52
N ALA A 31 7.33 -26.50 -12.83
CA ALA A 31 7.96 -27.67 -13.44
C ALA A 31 9.48 -27.71 -13.16
N ALA A 32 10.16 -26.57 -13.16
CA ALA A 32 11.57 -26.48 -12.79
C ALA A 32 11.80 -26.89 -11.32
N CYS A 33 10.95 -26.45 -10.39
CA CYS A 33 11.08 -26.82 -8.97
C CYS A 33 10.85 -28.32 -8.74
N LEU A 34 9.89 -28.94 -9.45
CA LEU A 34 9.66 -30.39 -9.42
C LEU A 34 10.89 -31.19 -9.88
N THR A 35 11.64 -30.68 -10.86
CA THR A 35 12.86 -31.35 -11.35
C THR A 35 14.09 -31.15 -10.44
N MET A 36 14.10 -30.10 -9.63
CA MET A 36 15.22 -29.75 -8.74
C MET A 36 15.04 -30.26 -7.30
N GLY A 37 13.92 -30.93 -7.00
CA GLY A 37 13.68 -31.52 -5.68
C GLY A 37 13.36 -30.48 -4.59
N CYS A 38 12.67 -29.39 -4.95
CA CYS A 38 12.13 -28.44 -3.97
C CYS A 38 11.18 -29.20 -3.02
N GLU A 39 11.41 -29.10 -1.70
CA GLU A 39 10.53 -29.71 -0.71
C GLU A 39 9.11 -29.11 -0.80
N GLU A 40 8.08 -29.95 -0.63
CA GLU A 40 6.66 -29.60 -0.86
C GLU A 40 6.16 -28.39 -0.05
N GLY A 41 6.85 -28.04 1.05
CA GLY A 41 6.53 -26.87 1.89
C GLY A 41 6.90 -25.52 1.26
N ASP A 42 8.03 -25.42 0.56
CA ASP A 42 8.54 -24.14 0.03
C ASP A 42 7.91 -23.77 -1.32
N SER A 43 7.49 -24.78 -2.10
CA SER A 43 6.87 -24.53 -3.41
C SER A 43 5.53 -23.79 -3.32
N SER A 44 4.76 -23.99 -2.25
CA SER A 44 3.44 -23.37 -2.05
C SER A 44 3.54 -21.89 -1.64
N ARG A 45 4.45 -21.56 -0.72
CA ARG A 45 4.76 -20.17 -0.34
C ARG A 45 5.32 -19.37 -1.49
N PHE A 46 6.27 -19.94 -2.23
CA PHE A 46 6.87 -19.26 -3.37
C PHE A 46 5.87 -19.04 -4.51
N THR A 47 4.89 -19.94 -4.71
CA THR A 47 3.83 -19.70 -5.70
C THR A 47 2.83 -18.66 -5.24
N THR A 48 2.45 -18.61 -3.96
CA THR A 48 1.54 -17.58 -3.44
C THR A 48 2.19 -16.21 -3.47
N GLU A 49 3.42 -16.05 -2.96
CA GLU A 49 4.13 -14.77 -2.96
C GLU A 49 4.45 -14.29 -4.38
N LEU A 50 4.78 -15.20 -5.31
CA LEU A 50 4.99 -14.84 -6.71
C LEU A 50 3.68 -14.51 -7.42
N LEU A 51 2.57 -15.20 -7.12
CA LEU A 51 1.26 -14.87 -7.67
C LEU A 51 0.77 -13.53 -7.15
N GLU A 52 0.97 -13.23 -5.86
CA GLU A 52 0.62 -11.95 -5.24
C GLU A 52 1.49 -10.80 -5.77
N ALA A 53 2.82 -10.99 -5.87
CA ALA A 53 3.72 -10.02 -6.48
C ALA A 53 3.46 -9.80 -7.98
N LEU A 54 2.95 -10.81 -8.68
CA LEU A 54 2.48 -10.67 -10.07
C LEU A 54 1.11 -9.97 -10.12
N ASP A 55 0.20 -10.22 -9.17
CA ASP A 55 -1.12 -9.57 -9.10
C ASP A 55 -1.00 -8.06 -8.85
N GLU A 56 -0.05 -7.63 -8.00
CA GLU A 56 0.26 -6.23 -7.72
C GLU A 56 0.68 -5.41 -8.97
N GLY A 57 1.23 -6.08 -9.99
CA GLY A 57 1.65 -5.46 -11.25
C GLY A 57 0.59 -5.46 -12.36
N PHE A 58 -0.53 -6.20 -12.19
CA PHE A 58 -1.54 -6.39 -13.23
C PHE A 58 -2.97 -6.00 -12.83
N ILE A 59 -3.24 -5.71 -11.56
CA ILE A 59 -4.51 -5.15 -11.13
C ILE A 59 -4.41 -3.62 -11.13
N ASP A 60 -5.18 -2.98 -12.02
CA ASP A 60 -5.43 -1.54 -11.89
C ASP A 60 -6.14 -1.31 -10.54
N PRO A 61 -5.59 -0.46 -9.66
CA PRO A 61 -6.21 -0.22 -8.36
C PRO A 61 -7.63 0.29 -8.56
N ASN A 62 -8.56 -0.25 -7.79
CA ASN A 62 -9.96 0.17 -7.82
C ASN A 62 -10.09 1.62 -7.35
N GLN A 63 -9.27 1.99 -6.36
CA GLN A 63 -9.21 3.33 -5.81
C GLN A 63 -7.77 3.64 -5.42
N THR A 64 -7.34 4.88 -5.68
CA THR A 64 -6.07 5.42 -5.21
C THR A 64 -6.34 6.71 -4.45
N ILE A 65 -5.82 6.82 -3.23
CA ILE A 65 -5.83 8.06 -2.46
C ILE A 65 -4.40 8.56 -2.33
N THR A 66 -4.18 9.80 -2.73
CA THR A 66 -2.92 10.51 -2.50
C THR A 66 -3.10 11.51 -1.37
N VAL A 67 -2.28 11.38 -0.33
CA VAL A 67 -2.25 12.25 0.83
C VAL A 67 -1.01 13.12 0.77
N THR A 68 -1.19 14.44 0.77
CA THR A 68 -0.08 15.37 0.92
C THR A 68 0.32 15.46 2.39
N LEU A 69 1.61 15.23 2.67
CA LEU A 69 2.18 15.37 4.00
C LEU A 69 2.75 16.78 4.20
N GLN A 70 2.19 17.47 5.18
CA GLN A 70 2.58 18.82 5.59
C GLN A 70 3.52 18.75 6.78
N GLU A 71 4.48 19.66 6.83
CA GLU A 71 5.41 19.74 7.96
C GLU A 71 4.68 19.96 9.29
N LYS A 72 5.27 19.41 10.35
CA LYS A 72 4.86 19.61 11.74
C LYS A 72 6.04 20.08 12.58
N ASN A 73 5.75 20.89 13.59
CA ASN A 73 6.72 21.35 14.58
C ASN A 73 7.98 22.02 14.00
N GLY A 74 7.84 22.68 12.83
CA GLY A 74 8.95 23.36 12.15
C GLY A 74 10.04 22.44 11.61
N SER A 75 9.70 21.17 11.32
CA SER A 75 10.65 20.17 10.84
C SER A 75 11.19 20.45 9.44
N GLY A 76 10.45 21.17 8.58
CA GLY A 76 10.74 21.26 7.14
C GLY A 76 10.46 19.97 6.36
N ILE A 77 9.96 18.92 7.00
CA ILE A 77 9.75 17.59 6.41
C ILE A 77 8.36 17.50 5.79
N THR A 78 8.33 17.33 4.48
CA THR A 78 7.10 17.20 3.67
C THR A 78 7.15 15.93 2.84
N GLY A 79 6.04 15.57 2.21
CA GLY A 79 6.03 14.36 1.38
C GLY A 79 4.66 14.02 0.82
N THR A 80 4.54 12.78 0.39
CA THR A 80 3.30 12.21 -0.14
C THR A 80 3.14 10.77 0.33
N ALA A 81 1.93 10.40 0.70
CA ALA A 81 1.55 9.02 0.90
C ALA A 81 0.51 8.63 -0.15
N VAL A 82 0.60 7.40 -0.65
CA VAL A 82 -0.31 6.85 -1.65
C VAL A 82 -0.85 5.54 -1.13
N PHE A 83 -2.18 5.47 -1.03
CA PHE A 83 -2.91 4.27 -0.66
C PHE A 83 -3.61 3.71 -1.89
N LYS A 84 -3.37 2.44 -2.21
CA LYS A 84 -3.97 1.77 -3.37
C LYS A 84 -4.82 0.60 -2.89
N GLU A 85 -6.10 0.65 -3.22
CA GLU A 85 -7.05 -0.42 -2.93
C GLU A 85 -7.22 -1.33 -4.15
N TYR A 86 -7.16 -2.63 -3.90
CA TYR A 86 -7.29 -3.65 -4.93
C TYR A 86 -8.50 -4.52 -4.60
N VAL A 87 -9.43 -4.63 -5.55
CA VAL A 87 -10.58 -5.52 -5.42
C VAL A 87 -10.16 -6.89 -5.92
N SER A 88 -9.98 -7.85 -5.01
CA SER A 88 -9.81 -9.25 -5.42
C SER A 88 -11.12 -9.78 -6.01
N SER A 89 -11.06 -10.38 -7.19
CA SER A 89 -12.21 -10.97 -7.87
C SER A 89 -12.67 -12.30 -7.28
N ASP A 90 -12.03 -12.81 -6.23
CA ASP A 90 -12.44 -14.02 -5.52
C ASP A 90 -13.65 -13.75 -4.62
N ARG A 91 -14.78 -13.60 -5.31
CA ARG A 91 -16.09 -13.14 -4.85
C ARG A 91 -16.82 -14.10 -3.91
N GLU A 92 -16.16 -15.11 -3.35
CA GLU A 92 -16.77 -16.15 -2.50
C GLU A 92 -16.34 -16.13 -1.03
N SER A 93 -15.39 -15.29 -0.62
CA SER A 93 -15.06 -15.07 0.79
C SER A 93 -15.53 -13.68 1.24
N THR A 94 -16.76 -13.62 1.73
CA THR A 94 -17.32 -12.61 2.66
C THR A 94 -16.50 -11.33 2.88
N GLY A 95 -16.76 -10.30 2.08
CA GLY A 95 -16.86 -8.91 2.57
C GLY A 95 -15.63 -8.24 3.19
N SER A 96 -14.45 -8.27 2.56
CA SER A 96 -13.42 -7.27 2.85
C SER A 96 -12.71 -6.84 1.57
N THR A 97 -13.00 -5.61 1.12
CA THR A 97 -12.11 -4.92 0.20
C THR A 97 -10.88 -4.49 1.00
N LYS A 98 -9.66 -4.67 0.47
CA LYS A 98 -8.39 -4.49 1.20
C LYS A 98 -7.47 -3.52 0.44
N ILE A 99 -6.91 -2.54 1.14
CA ILE A 99 -5.83 -1.66 0.69
C ILE A 99 -4.58 -2.48 0.73
N ARG A 100 -4.18 -3.05 -0.41
CA ARG A 100 -3.01 -3.91 -0.43
C ARG A 100 -1.73 -3.11 -0.39
N ASN A 101 -1.68 -1.86 -0.84
CA ASN A 101 -0.43 -1.12 -0.86
C ASN A 101 -0.57 0.27 -0.20
N PHE A 102 0.28 0.51 0.78
CA PHE A 102 0.55 1.80 1.40
C PHE A 102 1.99 2.22 1.12
N ASP A 103 2.13 3.19 0.21
CA ASP A 103 3.40 3.82 -0.13
C ASP A 103 3.53 5.14 0.64
N VAL A 104 4.65 5.38 1.32
CA VAL A 104 4.97 6.66 1.95
C VAL A 104 6.32 7.16 1.47
N GLU A 105 6.36 8.42 1.07
CA GLU A 105 7.58 9.14 0.71
C GLU A 105 7.67 10.46 1.49
N ILE A 106 8.82 10.73 2.10
CA ILE A 106 9.14 12.02 2.72
C ILE A 106 10.45 12.57 2.16
N GLN A 107 10.60 13.90 2.21
CA GLN A 107 11.76 14.63 1.73
C GLN A 107 12.24 15.64 2.77
N ASN A 108 13.43 16.20 2.59
CA ASN A 108 14.09 17.13 3.51
C ASN A 108 14.32 16.56 4.92
N ALA A 109 14.34 15.24 5.06
CA ALA A 109 14.39 14.56 6.35
C ALA A 109 15.82 14.33 6.87
N GLY A 110 16.84 14.80 6.15
CA GLY A 110 18.25 14.59 6.48
C GLY A 110 18.69 13.12 6.28
N PRO A 111 19.98 12.86 6.08
CA PRO A 111 20.45 11.54 5.66
C PRO A 111 20.45 10.49 6.78
N ASN A 112 20.09 9.24 6.44
CA ASN A 112 20.17 8.06 7.32
C ASN A 112 19.41 8.19 8.65
N ARG A 113 18.32 8.95 8.68
CA ARG A 113 17.46 9.12 9.85
C ARG A 113 16.28 8.15 9.82
N LYS A 114 15.86 7.70 11.00
CA LYS A 114 14.76 6.75 11.16
C LYS A 114 13.46 7.47 11.44
N TYR A 115 12.42 7.00 10.77
CA TYR A 115 11.06 7.52 10.90
C TYR A 115 10.09 6.35 10.97
N ALA A 116 8.89 6.64 11.48
CA ALA A 116 7.78 5.73 11.41
C ALA A 116 6.50 6.46 11.06
N ALA A 117 5.69 5.83 10.21
CA ALA A 117 4.36 6.29 9.86
C ALA A 117 3.32 5.55 10.70
N TYR A 118 2.38 6.31 11.25
CA TYR A 118 1.25 5.82 12.05
C TYR A 118 -0.05 6.44 11.55
N ILE A 119 -1.12 5.68 11.58
CA ILE A 119 -2.47 6.20 11.34
C ILE A 119 -3.10 6.51 12.70
N TYR A 120 -3.78 7.65 12.76
CA TYR A 120 -4.40 8.20 13.96
C TYR A 120 -5.91 8.34 13.78
N THR A 121 -6.64 8.23 14.88
CA THR A 121 -8.12 8.25 14.95
C THR A 121 -8.77 9.62 14.73
N GLY A 122 -8.01 10.70 14.89
CA GLY A 122 -8.50 12.06 14.70
C GLY A 122 -8.70 12.41 13.23
N THR A 123 -9.22 13.61 13.01
CA THR A 123 -9.60 14.13 11.69
C THR A 123 -8.81 15.37 11.27
N SER A 124 -7.87 15.80 12.11
CA SER A 124 -7.01 16.95 11.81
C SER A 124 -5.57 16.67 12.25
N CYS A 125 -4.65 17.26 11.51
CA CYS A 125 -3.23 17.28 11.82
C CYS A 125 -2.91 17.96 13.16
N ASP A 126 -3.72 18.93 13.61
CA ASP A 126 -3.48 19.67 14.86
C ASP A 126 -3.94 18.89 16.09
N THR A 127 -4.94 18.04 15.92
CA THR A 127 -5.47 17.15 16.95
C THR A 127 -5.63 15.74 16.38
N PRO A 128 -4.51 15.03 16.12
CA PRO A 128 -4.57 13.71 15.50
C PRO A 128 -5.22 12.66 16.41
N GLY A 129 -5.33 12.90 17.72
CA GLY A 129 -5.96 11.95 18.65
C GLY A 129 -5.02 10.81 19.02
N ASN A 130 -5.54 9.59 19.14
CA ASN A 130 -4.76 8.40 19.49
C ASN A 130 -4.34 7.62 18.23
N ILE A 131 -3.22 6.90 18.32
CA ILE A 131 -2.83 5.90 17.31
C ILE A 131 -4.01 4.95 17.12
N TRP A 132 -4.34 4.71 15.87
CA TRP A 132 -5.43 3.84 15.49
C TRP A 132 -4.95 2.40 15.49
N ASP A 133 -5.21 1.71 16.61
CA ASP A 133 -4.79 0.35 16.88
C ASP A 133 -5.87 -0.63 16.40
N VAL A 134 -5.94 -0.85 15.10
CA VAL A 134 -6.76 -1.90 14.47
C VAL A 134 -5.86 -2.87 13.73
N GLU A 135 -6.31 -4.12 13.60
CA GLU A 135 -5.66 -5.11 12.77
C GLU A 135 -5.51 -4.56 11.33
N GLY A 136 -4.26 -4.51 10.84
CA GLY A 136 -3.93 -3.91 9.53
C GLY A 136 -3.39 -2.48 9.58
N ALA A 137 -3.58 -1.71 10.65
CA ALA A 137 -3.02 -0.36 10.80
C ALA A 137 -1.65 -0.36 11.49
N GLU A 138 -0.76 -1.25 11.04
CA GLU A 138 0.55 -1.42 11.67
C GLU A 138 1.49 -0.23 11.44
N THR A 139 2.46 -0.11 12.34
CA THR A 139 3.53 0.88 12.23
C THR A 139 4.39 0.59 11.01
N VAL A 140 4.71 1.62 10.23
CA VAL A 140 5.57 1.48 9.06
C VAL A 140 6.89 2.19 9.31
N PRO A 141 7.93 1.50 9.83
CA PRO A 141 9.25 2.10 10.04
C PRO A 141 10.04 2.16 8.74
N PHE A 142 10.83 3.23 8.57
CA PHE A 142 11.71 3.41 7.43
C PHE A 142 12.90 4.32 7.75
N THR A 143 13.91 4.27 6.90
CA THR A 143 15.14 5.06 7.03
C THR A 143 15.34 5.89 5.76
N THR A 144 15.75 7.15 5.91
CA THR A 144 16.06 8.00 4.77
C THR A 144 17.39 7.62 4.13
N ASP A 145 17.48 7.83 2.82
CA ASP A 145 18.71 7.67 2.05
C ASP A 145 19.73 8.79 2.34
N GLU A 146 20.83 8.81 1.58
CA GLU A 146 21.88 9.83 1.68
C GLU A 146 21.43 11.25 1.27
N ASN A 147 20.32 11.37 0.56
CA ASN A 147 19.74 12.64 0.13
C ASN A 147 18.68 13.16 1.12
N GLY A 148 18.38 12.37 2.16
CA GLY A 148 17.31 12.69 3.12
C GLY A 148 15.91 12.44 2.56
N VAL A 149 15.79 11.54 1.59
CA VAL A 149 14.52 11.02 1.06
C VAL A 149 14.23 9.68 1.73
N GLY A 150 13.07 9.55 2.35
CA GLY A 150 12.60 8.30 2.95
C GLY A 150 11.48 7.73 2.11
N TYR A 151 11.59 6.46 1.72
CA TYR A 151 10.53 5.75 1.01
C TYR A 151 10.27 4.40 1.66
N ARG A 152 8.99 4.04 1.77
CA ARG A 152 8.57 2.72 2.21
C ARG A 152 7.27 2.33 1.53
N SER A 153 7.24 1.09 1.05
CA SER A 153 6.03 0.42 0.61
C SER A 153 5.72 -0.67 1.62
N ASN A 154 4.46 -0.78 2.02
CA ASN A 154 4.00 -1.84 2.91
C ASN A 154 2.65 -2.38 2.46
N LEU A 155 2.43 -3.67 2.68
CA LEU A 155 1.11 -4.26 2.50
C LEU A 155 0.33 -4.16 3.80
N VAL A 156 -0.89 -3.65 3.73
CA VAL A 156 -1.78 -3.47 4.87
C VAL A 156 -3.13 -4.12 4.61
N ASP A 157 -3.98 -4.21 5.64
CA ASP A 157 -5.34 -4.74 5.52
C ASP A 157 -6.35 -3.69 5.97
N LEU A 158 -6.44 -2.61 5.19
CA LEU A 158 -7.26 -1.44 5.46
C LEU A 158 -8.29 -1.24 4.35
N THR A 159 -9.28 -0.35 4.45
CA THR A 159 -10.24 -0.12 3.34
C THR A 159 -10.72 1.33 3.25
N PHE A 160 -11.39 1.65 2.14
CA PHE A 160 -12.17 2.89 1.96
C PHE A 160 -13.69 2.66 2.10
N ASP A 161 -14.14 1.45 2.49
CA ASP A 161 -15.55 1.19 2.78
C ASP A 161 -15.95 1.78 4.13
N THR A 162 -16.76 2.84 4.09
CA THR A 162 -17.31 3.53 5.28
C THR A 162 -18.13 2.66 6.22
N ASN A 163 -18.49 1.43 5.83
CA ASN A 163 -19.17 0.46 6.69
C ASN A 163 -18.20 -0.52 7.38
N SER A 164 -16.90 -0.38 7.15
CA SER A 164 -15.85 -1.21 7.76
C SER A 164 -15.23 -0.53 8.97
N ASP A 165 -14.90 -1.32 9.99
CA ASP A 165 -14.11 -0.87 11.13
C ASP A 165 -12.66 -0.51 10.74
N THR A 166 -12.20 -0.95 9.56
CA THR A 166 -10.90 -0.62 8.97
C THR A 166 -10.97 0.51 7.93
N ASP A 167 -12.04 1.32 7.93
CA ASP A 167 -12.14 2.51 7.09
C ASP A 167 -11.10 3.57 7.47
N ILE A 168 -10.21 3.88 6.53
CA ILE A 168 -9.15 4.87 6.72
C ILE A 168 -9.56 6.28 6.31
N ASN A 169 -10.71 6.43 5.64
CA ASN A 169 -11.18 7.74 5.23
C ASN A 169 -11.44 8.63 6.46
N GLY A 170 -10.98 9.87 6.39
CA GLY A 170 -11.02 10.84 7.49
C GLY A 170 -9.99 10.62 8.60
N LYS A 171 -9.18 9.56 8.56
CA LYS A 171 -8.08 9.34 9.51
C LYS A 171 -6.89 10.26 9.20
N VAL A 172 -5.94 10.36 10.13
CA VAL A 172 -4.74 11.18 9.96
C VAL A 172 -3.50 10.30 9.90
N LEU A 173 -2.72 10.43 8.83
CA LEU A 173 -1.39 9.85 8.73
C LEU A 173 -0.39 10.80 9.40
N VAL A 174 0.43 10.28 10.32
CA VAL A 174 1.45 11.07 11.03
C VAL A 174 2.80 10.37 10.93
N ILE A 175 3.82 11.13 10.58
CA ILE A 175 5.21 10.70 10.55
C ILE A 175 5.89 11.17 11.84
N HIS A 176 6.49 10.24 12.56
CA HIS A 176 7.31 10.51 13.73
C HIS A 176 8.78 10.30 13.39
N GLU A 177 9.65 11.14 13.95
CA GLU A 177 11.05 10.76 14.11
C GLU A 177 11.12 9.58 15.08
N GLN A 178 11.86 8.51 14.76
CA GLN A 178 12.07 7.42 15.72
C GLN A 178 13.29 7.73 16.59
N VAL A 179 13.09 7.77 17.91
CA VAL A 179 14.16 8.04 18.88
C VAL A 179 14.40 6.79 19.72
N GLY A 180 14.62 5.64 19.06
CA GLY A 180 14.80 4.37 19.77
C GLY A 180 14.84 3.14 18.87
N SER A 181 14.84 1.96 19.50
CA SER A 181 14.72 0.65 18.84
C SER A 181 13.32 0.03 19.00
N GLY A 182 12.35 0.79 19.52
CA GLY A 182 10.99 0.31 19.78
C GLY A 182 10.00 0.77 18.70
N ASP A 183 8.91 0.02 18.55
CA ASP A 183 7.85 0.27 17.56
C ASP A 183 6.84 1.35 18.01
N LEU A 184 7.05 1.97 19.17
CA LEU A 184 6.15 2.98 19.72
C LEU A 184 6.41 4.35 19.07
N ALA A 185 5.35 5.15 18.89
CA ALA A 185 5.43 6.54 18.41
C ALA A 185 6.05 7.44 19.49
N ASP A 186 7.33 7.23 19.77
CA ASP A 186 8.06 7.77 20.91
C ASP A 186 8.73 9.12 20.63
N GLY A 187 8.88 9.49 19.35
CA GLY A 187 9.47 10.76 18.95
C GLY A 187 8.50 11.84 18.48
N THR A 188 9.07 12.99 18.15
CA THR A 188 8.34 14.18 17.71
C THR A 188 7.61 13.93 16.39
N GLN A 189 6.37 14.42 16.27
CA GLN A 189 5.63 14.44 15.01
C GLN A 189 6.31 15.43 14.06
N VAL A 190 6.78 14.94 12.90
CA VAL A 190 7.53 15.76 11.94
C VAL A 190 6.74 16.08 10.68
N SER A 191 5.74 15.26 10.33
CA SER A 191 4.89 15.50 9.18
C SER A 191 3.53 14.84 9.38
N CYS A 192 2.49 15.34 8.72
CA CYS A 192 1.16 14.75 8.80
C CYS A 192 0.32 15.02 7.55
N GLY A 193 -0.70 14.21 7.31
CA GLY A 193 -1.70 14.45 6.28
C GLY A 193 -3.02 13.80 6.62
N ILE A 194 -4.12 14.40 6.17
CA ILE A 194 -5.47 13.84 6.36
C ILE A 194 -5.74 12.89 5.18
N ILE A 195 -6.16 11.67 5.49
CA ILE A 195 -6.52 10.67 4.50
C ILE A 195 -7.96 10.95 4.06
N THR A 196 -8.15 11.52 2.87
CA THR A 196 -9.48 11.79 2.33
C THR A 196 -9.57 11.27 0.91
N ALA A 197 -10.63 10.53 0.59
CA ALA A 197 -10.93 10.19 -0.80
C ALA A 197 -11.22 11.47 -1.59
N SER A 198 -10.45 11.73 -2.63
CA SER A 198 -10.79 12.77 -3.61
C SER A 198 -11.97 12.29 -4.45
N GLU A 199 -13.04 13.09 -4.50
CA GLU A 199 -14.21 12.86 -5.37
C GLU A 199 -13.86 12.81 -6.86
#